data_AF-A0A7V2JNE1-F1
#
_entry.id   AF-A0A7V2JNE1-F1
#
_cell.length_a   1.000
_cell.length_b   1.000
_cell.length_c   1.000
_cell.angle_alpha   90.00
_cell.angle_beta   90.00
_cell.angle_gamma   90.00
#
_symmetry.space_group_name_H-M   'P 1'
#
loop_
_entity.id
_entity.type
_entity.pdbx_description
1 polymer ?
#
loop_
_entity_poly.entity_id
_entity_poly.type
_entity_poly.pdbx_seq_one_letter_code
_entity_poly.pdbx_strand_id
1 'polypeptide(L)'
;MVCGRKFLSLFLGECDDQAVRCYLQVVKGIASKSFSILFDRIIFRKKQSILWASVSSVPLELEMLNLHLQAAITGCGYKPEERKFIPHVTVACKIKQSPIIGEWRPVEWNIDRLVLMRSQADVHGVRYMSLGAWSLG
;
A
#
# COMPACT_ATOMS: atom_id res chain seq x y z
N MET A 1 10.35 16.50 -1.52
CA MET A 1 10.45 15.05 -1.86
C MET A 1 9.76 14.30 -0.74
N VAL A 2 8.50 13.88 -0.93
CA VAL A 2 7.76 13.19 0.13
C VAL A 2 8.05 11.70 0.01
N CYS A 3 8.80 11.17 0.98
CA CYS A 3 8.93 9.72 1.15
C CYS A 3 7.73 9.26 1.97
N GLY A 4 6.78 8.58 1.34
CA GLY A 4 5.54 8.17 1.99
C GLY A 4 5.79 7.04 2.97
N ARG A 5 5.60 7.30 4.28
CA ARG A 5 5.45 6.26 5.33
C ARG A 5 4.11 5.53 5.18
N LYS A 6 3.87 4.94 4.02
CA LYS A 6 2.56 4.37 3.68
C LYS A 6 2.74 2.95 3.20
N PHE A 7 1.98 2.08 3.83
CA PHE A 7 1.70 0.75 3.33
C PHE A 7 0.64 0.89 2.23
N LEU A 8 0.98 0.53 1.00
CA LEU A 8 0.05 0.51 -0.12
C LEU A 8 -0.25 -0.94 -0.47
N SER A 9 -1.47 -1.39 -0.19
CA SER A 9 -1.90 -2.75 -0.56
C SER A 9 -2.16 -2.87 -2.05
N LEU A 10 -2.70 -1.81 -2.68
CA LEU A 10 -3.14 -1.85 -4.08
C LEU A 10 -3.03 -0.47 -4.71
N PHE A 11 -2.40 -0.38 -5.89
CA PHE A 11 -2.40 0.83 -6.70
C PHE A 11 -3.48 0.71 -7.79
N LEU A 12 -4.36 1.71 -7.89
CA LEU A 12 -5.51 1.68 -8.80
C LEU A 12 -5.27 2.37 -10.14
N GLY A 13 -4.12 3.03 -10.31
CA GLY A 13 -3.81 3.81 -11.51
C GLY A 13 -4.59 5.13 -11.59
N GLU A 14 -4.75 5.62 -12.81
CA GLU A 14 -5.63 6.74 -13.11
C GLU A 14 -7.08 6.24 -13.14
N CYS A 15 -7.97 6.93 -12.44
CA CYS A 15 -9.38 6.56 -12.32
C CYS A 15 -10.24 7.78 -12.60
N ASP A 16 -11.33 7.60 -13.35
CA ASP A 16 -12.35 8.62 -13.48
C ASP A 16 -13.26 8.69 -12.25
N ASP A 17 -14.12 9.70 -12.19
CA ASP A 17 -15.02 9.91 -11.05
C ASP A 17 -16.04 8.77 -10.89
N GLN A 18 -16.37 8.04 -11.96
CA GLN A 18 -17.31 6.93 -11.90
C GLN A 18 -16.67 5.72 -11.23
N ALA A 19 -15.43 5.39 -11.60
CA ALA A 19 -14.63 4.35 -10.95
C ALA A 19 -14.41 4.68 -9.47
N VAL A 20 -14.06 5.93 -9.15
CA VAL A 20 -13.87 6.37 -7.75
C VAL A 20 -15.14 6.21 -6.92
N ARG A 21 -16.31 6.62 -7.44
CA ARG A 21 -17.60 6.40 -6.76
C ARG A 21 -17.87 4.92 -6.54
N CYS A 22 -17.60 4.09 -7.55
CA CYS A 22 -17.77 2.64 -7.44
C CYS A 22 -16.87 2.05 -6.35
N TYR A 23 -15.58 2.40 -6.33
CA TYR A 23 -14.64 1.94 -5.29
C TYR A 23 -15.09 2.33 -3.89
N LEU A 24 -15.53 3.58 -3.67
CA LEU A 24 -16.03 4.03 -2.37
C LEU A 24 -17.22 3.19 -1.87
N GLN A 25 -18.12 2.79 -2.76
CA GLN A 25 -19.27 1.95 -2.40
C GLN A 25 -18.86 0.50 -2.12
N VAL A 26 -18.07 -0.09 -3.01
CA VAL A 26 -17.66 -1.49 -2.90
C VAL A 26 -16.78 -1.71 -1.68
N VAL A 27 -15.78 -0.85 -1.46
CA VAL A 27 -14.82 -1.00 -0.35
C VAL A 27 -15.51 -0.87 1.01
N LYS A 28 -16.58 -0.05 1.11
CA LYS A 28 -17.38 0.06 2.34
C LYS A 28 -17.99 -1.27 2.79
N GLY A 29 -18.28 -2.17 1.86
CA GLY A 29 -18.84 -3.49 2.15
C GLY A 29 -17.82 -4.55 2.54
N ILE A 30 -16.52 -4.26 2.51
CA ILE A 30 -15.48 -5.24 2.84
C ILE A 30 -15.32 -5.34 4.35
N ALA A 31 -15.71 -6.49 4.88
CA ALA A 31 -15.44 -6.88 6.26
C ALA A 31 -14.12 -7.65 6.33
N SER A 32 -13.24 -7.24 7.25
CA SER A 32 -12.05 -7.99 7.63
C SER A 32 -11.69 -7.67 9.08
N LYS A 33 -11.04 -8.62 9.76
CA LYS A 33 -10.53 -8.42 11.11
C LYS A 33 -9.24 -7.58 11.04
N SER A 34 -8.93 -6.86 12.12
CA SER A 34 -7.61 -6.26 12.29
C SER A 34 -6.53 -7.34 12.42
N PHE A 35 -5.32 -7.07 11.95
CA PHE A 35 -4.19 -8.01 12.00
C PHE A 35 -2.85 -7.28 12.11
N SER A 36 -1.83 -7.94 12.64
CA SER A 36 -0.46 -7.41 12.69
C SER A 36 0.35 -7.77 11.45
N ILE A 37 1.17 -6.85 10.98
CA ILE A 37 2.24 -7.08 10.00
C ILE A 37 3.58 -6.80 10.67
N LEU A 38 4.55 -7.72 10.52
CA LEU A 38 5.93 -7.49 10.95
C LEU A 38 6.80 -7.12 9.75
N PHE A 39 7.24 -5.86 9.69
CA PHE A 39 8.25 -5.42 8.73
C PHE A 39 9.63 -5.74 9.31
N ASP A 40 10.18 -6.90 8.93
CA ASP A 40 11.45 -7.48 9.40
C ASP A 40 12.51 -7.63 8.29
N ARG A 41 12.30 -6.99 7.14
CA ARG A 41 13.31 -6.86 6.07
C ARG A 41 13.51 -5.42 5.64
N ILE A 42 14.76 -5.08 5.31
CA ILE A 42 15.10 -3.84 4.59
C ILE A 42 15.71 -4.22 3.25
N ILE A 43 15.17 -3.68 2.17
CA ILE A 43 15.57 -4.02 0.80
C ILE A 43 15.91 -2.74 0.05
N PHE A 44 17.14 -2.66 -0.46
CA PHE A 44 17.54 -1.63 -1.42
C PHE A 44 17.38 -2.12 -2.86
N ARG A 45 16.55 -1.43 -3.65
CA ARG A 45 16.36 -1.68 -5.07
C ARG A 45 17.21 -0.70 -5.88
N LYS A 46 18.44 -1.08 -6.23
CA LYS A 46 19.40 -0.23 -6.97
C LYS A 46 18.80 0.38 -8.25
N LYS A 47 18.11 -0.43 -9.06
CA LYS A 47 17.48 0.02 -10.32
C LYS A 47 16.48 1.17 -10.12
N GLN A 48 15.78 1.19 -8.98
CA GLN A 48 14.78 2.21 -8.67
C GLN A 48 15.34 3.32 -7.77
N SER A 49 16.53 3.12 -7.18
CA SER A 49 17.12 4.00 -6.18
C SER A 49 16.21 4.21 -4.96
N ILE A 50 15.57 3.13 -4.50
CA ILE A 50 14.62 3.14 -3.39
C ILE A 50 14.98 2.09 -2.33
N LEU A 51 14.85 2.47 -1.07
CA LEU A 51 14.95 1.62 0.10
C LEU A 51 13.56 1.39 0.69
N TRP A 52 13.19 0.13 0.85
CA TRP A 52 11.89 -0.28 1.38
C TRP A 52 12.04 -1.16 2.62
N ALA A 53 11.15 -0.96 3.58
CA ALA A 53 10.86 -1.95 4.60
C ALA A 53 9.87 -2.97 4.03
N SER A 54 10.12 -4.24 4.24
CA SER A 54 9.37 -5.36 3.67
C SER A 54 9.17 -6.43 4.75
N VAL A 55 8.35 -7.41 4.44
CA VAL A 55 8.09 -8.57 5.30
C VAL A 55 8.88 -9.80 4.81
N SER A 56 9.25 -10.68 5.74
CA SER A 56 9.80 -12.01 5.44
C SER A 56 8.71 -13.05 5.17
N SER A 57 7.57 -12.87 5.82
CA SER A 57 6.35 -13.67 5.66
C SER A 57 5.16 -12.73 5.56
N VAL A 58 4.27 -12.97 4.59
CA VAL A 58 3.04 -12.20 4.42
C VAL A 58 1.96 -12.80 5.32
N PRO A 59 1.30 -12.02 6.20
CA PRO A 59 0.16 -12.52 6.97
C PRO A 59 -0.97 -12.98 6.06
N LEU A 60 -1.61 -14.11 6.38
CA LEU A 60 -2.70 -14.67 5.59
C LEU A 60 -3.88 -13.68 5.48
N GLU A 61 -4.16 -12.95 6.54
CA GLU A 61 -5.20 -11.93 6.62
C GLU A 61 -4.99 -10.82 5.58
N LEU A 62 -3.73 -10.44 5.33
CA LEU A 62 -3.40 -9.46 4.31
C LEU A 62 -3.58 -10.02 2.90
N GLU A 63 -3.18 -11.27 2.67
CA GLU A 63 -3.39 -11.92 1.37
C GLU A 63 -4.89 -12.02 1.05
N MET A 64 -5.70 -12.48 2.02
CA MET A 64 -7.15 -12.59 1.90
C MET A 64 -7.79 -11.21 1.67
N LEU A 65 -7.41 -10.20 2.44
CA LEU A 65 -7.93 -8.83 2.26
C LEU A 65 -7.61 -8.30 0.86
N ASN A 66 -6.39 -8.51 0.38
CA ASN A 66 -5.98 -8.04 -0.94
C ASN A 66 -6.71 -8.77 -2.07
N LEU A 67 -6.93 -10.08 -1.95
CA LEU A 67 -7.72 -10.86 -2.91
C LEU A 67 -9.19 -10.41 -2.92
N HIS A 68 -9.81 -10.25 -1.75
CA HIS A 68 -11.19 -9.76 -1.64
C HIS A 68 -11.34 -8.36 -2.22
N LEU A 69 -10.40 -7.45 -1.94
CA LEU A 69 -10.38 -6.12 -2.51
C LEU A 69 -10.35 -6.16 -4.03
N GLN A 70 -9.37 -6.87 -4.60
CA GLN A 70 -9.21 -6.96 -6.06
C GLN A 70 -10.46 -7.54 -6.73
N ALA A 71 -11.01 -8.63 -6.20
CA ALA A 71 -12.23 -9.24 -6.73
C ALA A 71 -13.41 -8.27 -6.70
N ALA A 72 -13.63 -7.59 -5.57
CA ALA A 72 -14.74 -6.68 -5.41
C ALA A 72 -14.65 -5.48 -6.35
N ILE A 73 -13.46 -4.90 -6.52
CA ILE A 73 -13.28 -3.71 -7.36
C ILE A 73 -13.10 -4.01 -8.85
N THR A 74 -12.95 -5.27 -9.25
CA THR A 74 -12.88 -5.68 -10.66
C THR A 74 -14.16 -5.28 -11.41
N GLY A 75 -15.32 -5.37 -10.76
CA GLY A 75 -16.60 -4.87 -11.30
C GLY A 75 -16.64 -3.36 -11.55
N CYS A 76 -15.72 -2.60 -10.96
CA CYS A 76 -15.56 -1.15 -11.19
C CYS A 76 -14.55 -0.85 -12.33
N GLY A 77 -14.13 -1.85 -13.11
CA GLY A 77 -13.18 -1.69 -14.21
C GLY A 77 -11.70 -1.79 -13.80
N TYR A 78 -11.40 -2.17 -12.55
CA TYR A 78 -10.04 -2.47 -12.13
C TYR A 78 -9.52 -3.73 -12.84
N LYS A 79 -8.25 -3.70 -13.27
CA LYS A 79 -7.56 -4.84 -13.87
C LYS A 79 -6.48 -5.34 -12.91
N PRO A 80 -6.60 -6.55 -12.34
CA PRO A 80 -5.58 -7.12 -11.47
C PRO A 80 -4.20 -7.18 -12.13
N GLU A 81 -3.17 -6.89 -11.35
CA GLU A 81 -1.79 -7.15 -11.77
C GLU A 81 -1.45 -8.63 -11.60
N GLU A 82 -0.77 -9.24 -12.57
CA GLU A 82 -0.27 -10.62 -12.45
C GLU A 82 0.90 -10.74 -11.46
N ARG A 83 1.51 -9.61 -11.10
CA ARG A 83 2.69 -9.60 -10.26
C ARG A 83 2.31 -9.95 -8.82
N LYS A 84 3.07 -10.87 -8.23
CA LYS A 84 2.96 -11.17 -6.79
C LYS A 84 3.10 -9.90 -5.96
N PHE A 85 2.07 -9.59 -5.17
CA PHE A 85 2.10 -8.52 -4.19
C PHE A 85 3.13 -8.83 -3.10
N ILE A 86 4.03 -7.88 -2.84
CA ILE A 86 5.00 -7.96 -1.73
C ILE A 86 4.72 -6.76 -0.82
N PRO A 87 4.22 -6.97 0.41
CA PRO A 87 3.97 -5.91 1.36
C PRO A 87 5.24 -5.11 1.64
N HIS A 88 5.21 -3.81 1.38
CA HIS A 88 6.34 -2.95 1.65
C HIS A 88 5.92 -1.52 1.99
N VAL A 89 6.80 -0.83 2.71
CA VAL A 89 6.71 0.59 3.02
C VAL A 89 7.94 1.28 2.46
N THR A 90 7.73 2.38 1.74
CA THR A 90 8.85 3.13 1.18
C THR A 90 9.54 3.98 2.25
N VAL A 91 10.81 3.67 2.56
CA VAL A 91 11.58 4.34 3.63
C VAL A 91 12.36 5.53 3.09
N ALA A 92 13.02 5.37 1.94
CA ALA A 92 13.77 6.45 1.29
C ALA A 92 13.79 6.27 -0.23
N CYS A 93 13.66 7.36 -0.99
CA CYS A 93 13.72 7.40 -2.45
C CYS A 93 14.89 8.26 -2.95
N LYS A 94 15.21 8.14 -4.24
CA LYS A 94 16.25 8.93 -4.94
C LYS A 94 17.63 8.82 -4.28
N ILE A 95 17.93 7.62 -3.78
CA ILE A 95 19.20 7.31 -3.13
C ILE A 95 20.30 7.23 -4.20
N LYS A 96 21.25 8.16 -4.17
CA LYS A 96 22.31 8.27 -5.19
C LYS A 96 23.41 7.20 -5.06
N GLN A 97 23.65 6.70 -3.86
CA GLN A 97 24.70 5.73 -3.56
C GLN A 97 24.13 4.59 -2.73
N SER A 98 24.62 3.36 -2.92
CA SER A 98 24.12 2.21 -2.17
C SER A 98 24.25 2.49 -0.67
N PRO A 99 23.14 2.40 0.11
CA PRO A 99 23.20 2.72 1.51
C PRO A 99 23.94 1.62 2.28
N ILE A 100 24.72 2.02 3.28
CA ILE A 100 25.15 1.13 4.35
C ILE A 100 23.96 1.04 5.32
N ILE A 101 23.35 -0.14 5.41
CA ILE A 101 22.23 -0.36 6.31
C ILE A 101 22.83 -0.75 7.67
N GLY A 102 22.70 0.14 8.66
CA GLY A 102 23.13 -0.13 10.03
C GLY A 102 22.18 -1.06 10.79
N GLU A 103 22.35 -1.14 12.10
CA GLU A 103 21.40 -1.84 12.97
C GLU A 103 20.01 -1.25 12.83
N TRP A 104 19.02 -2.12 12.71
CA TRP A 104 17.63 -1.73 12.62
C TRP A 104 16.77 -2.76 13.37
N ARG A 105 15.61 -2.32 13.84
CA ARG A 105 14.68 -3.17 14.60
C ARG A 105 13.42 -3.40 13.77
N PRO A 106 12.93 -4.65 13.67
CA PRO A 106 11.65 -4.95 13.06
C PRO A 106 10.53 -4.08 13.64
N VAL A 107 9.61 -3.66 12.77
CA VAL A 107 8.47 -2.85 13.17
C VAL A 107 7.22 -3.71 13.03
N GLU A 108 6.60 -4.01 14.16
CA GLU A 108 5.25 -4.56 14.18
C GLU A 108 4.25 -3.42 13.99
N TRP A 109 3.30 -3.62 13.07
CA TRP A 109 2.26 -2.66 12.76
C TRP A 109 0.90 -3.35 12.77
N ASN A 110 0.04 -2.96 13.71
CA ASN A 110 -1.37 -3.35 13.71
C ASN A 110 -2.14 -2.61 12.60
N ILE A 111 -2.73 -3.37 11.69
CA ILE A 111 -3.60 -2.88 10.62
C ILE A 111 -5.04 -2.95 11.11
N ASP A 112 -5.61 -1.77 11.38
CA ASP A 112 -6.96 -1.60 11.93
C ASP A 112 -7.89 -0.83 10.99
N ARG A 113 -7.40 -0.44 9.81
CA ARG A 113 -8.15 0.41 8.89
C ARG A 113 -7.71 0.19 7.45
N LEU A 114 -8.70 0.23 6.56
CA LEU A 114 -8.51 0.38 5.12
C LEU A 114 -8.80 1.82 4.70
N VAL A 115 -7.97 2.41 3.85
CA VAL A 115 -8.12 3.80 3.40
C VAL A 115 -7.99 3.89 1.89
N LEU A 116 -8.99 4.48 1.23
CA LEU A 116 -8.90 4.85 -0.17
C LEU A 116 -8.27 6.24 -0.29
N MET A 117 -7.17 6.34 -1.02
CA MET A 117 -6.36 7.56 -1.12
C MET A 117 -6.28 8.03 -2.57
N ARG A 118 -6.50 9.33 -2.80
CA ARG A 118 -6.15 10.00 -4.05
C ARG A 118 -4.71 10.47 -3.99
N SER A 119 -3.94 10.16 -5.02
CA SER A 119 -2.61 10.72 -5.26
C SER A 119 -2.73 11.86 -6.27
N GLN A 120 -2.35 13.08 -5.90
CA GLN A 120 -2.36 14.25 -6.76
C GLN A 120 -0.96 14.83 -6.88
N ALA A 121 -0.48 15.01 -8.11
CA ALA A 121 0.77 15.73 -8.36
C ALA A 121 0.59 17.22 -8.01
N ASP A 122 1.58 17.77 -7.33
CA ASP A 122 1.67 19.16 -6.89
C ASP A 122 3.11 19.65 -7.19
N VAL A 123 3.32 20.97 -7.20
CA VAL A 123 4.63 21.60 -7.49
C VAL A 123 5.73 21.17 -6.50
N HIS A 124 5.35 20.68 -5.32
CA HIS A 124 6.28 20.20 -4.28
C HIS A 124 6.40 18.66 -4.20
N GLY A 125 5.69 17.93 -5.05
CA GLY A 125 5.68 16.46 -5.09
C GLY A 125 4.27 15.88 -5.12
N VAL A 126 4.09 14.67 -4.58
CA VAL A 126 2.77 14.04 -4.54
C VAL A 126 2.08 14.37 -3.23
N ARG A 127 0.88 14.95 -3.31
CA ARG A 127 -0.04 15.09 -2.19
C ARG A 127 -1.00 13.92 -2.19
N TYR A 128 -1.26 13.38 -1.01
CA TYR A 128 -2.23 12.31 -0.85
C TYR A 128 -3.42 12.80 -0.03
N MET A 129 -4.63 12.51 -0.50
CA MET A 129 -5.88 12.88 0.16
C MET A 129 -6.69 11.62 0.44
N SER A 130 -7.21 11.48 1.66
CA SER A 130 -8.15 10.40 1.96
C SER A 130 -9.51 10.70 1.33
N LEU A 131 -10.04 9.73 0.59
CA LEU A 131 -11.39 9.76 0.04
C LEU A 131 -12.38 8.98 0.90
N GLY A 132 -11.89 7.97 1.63
CA GLY A 132 -12.67 7.13 2.52
C GLY A 132 -11.77 6.31 3.42
N ALA A 133 -12.27 5.97 4.62
CA ALA A 133 -11.53 5.22 5.62
C ALA A 133 -12.50 4.33 6.41
N TRP A 134 -12.21 3.03 6.50
CA TRP A 134 -13.08 2.02 7.11
C TRP A 134 -12.29 1.19 8.10
N SER A 135 -12.78 1.08 9.33
CA SER A 135 -12.15 0.25 10.36
C SER A 135 -12.26 -1.23 10.01
N LEU A 136 -11.24 -1.99 10.39
CA LEU A 136 -11.23 -3.45 10.38
C LEU A 136 -11.56 -3.92 11.81
N GLY A 137 -12.53 -4.81 11.97
CA GLY A 137 -13.05 -5.21 13.28
C GLY A 137 -14.39 -5.93 13.18
#